data_AF-A0AA88XJG6-F1
#
_entry.id   AF-A0AA88XJG6-F1
#
_cell.length_a   1.000
_cell.length_b   1.000
_cell.length_c   1.000
_cell.angle_alpha   90.00
_cell.angle_beta   90.00
_cell.angle_gamma   90.00
#
_symmetry.space_group_name_H-M   'P 1'
#
loop_
_entity.id
_entity.type
_entity.pdbx_description
1 polymer ?
#
loop_
_entity_poly.entity_id
_entity_poly.type
_entity_poly.pdbx_seq_one_letter_code
_entity_poly.pdbx_strand_id
1 'polypeptide(L)'
;MDALWQFTLKDPNRNVFEMYCQLESSAAPKWKYNMFLKKDNYTNMEYVWIPKVFGQVRPSAQGTGRAMIQLTTTVNVEYPFQIRNPVDTQLFYLLDNPDINFYGRNFSVIQMTPCVSYTPTVASKIYNYKRFLQCIDLSNPSLHPLPCECSSSDFNYSPYGHVITGDLSIVKNDKLRELLKKGPKYRESMSFTWNQNVKIIMDSCEEYARRWAKKEDVQLDTLSEWIKSIRGLLLSRINRFKSTVNTRFVSIFKDPNVITELTYLQEHYVITPADKASNNYTFTCKKYYFDSLVKELGLNSTPGNPTYTPTNLSASEIIDNHKSALTSFGFDTTNLDLDLPYLYCIPKMHKNPYKQRFIAGSSKCSTKSVSILLTKVLSEIKSGLQKYCSTVYSRSGINQMWILKNSKELLEHLKSSHFSRVHSI
;
A
#
# COMPACT_ATOMS: atom_id res chain seq x y z
N MET A 1 4.46 3.44 -21.67
CA MET A 1 5.73 3.64 -22.41
C MET A 1 6.05 2.42 -23.25
N ASP A 2 6.58 1.33 -22.69
CA ASP A 2 7.10 0.18 -23.47
C ASP A 2 6.10 -0.40 -24.50
N ALA A 3 4.84 -0.61 -24.12
CA ALA A 3 3.78 -1.05 -25.04
C ALA A 3 3.47 -0.04 -26.18
N LEU A 4 3.67 1.27 -25.97
CA LEU A 4 3.49 2.29 -27.01
C LEU A 4 4.68 2.30 -27.99
N TRP A 5 5.89 2.01 -27.49
CA TRP A 5 7.09 1.85 -28.31
C TRP A 5 7.00 0.59 -29.20
N GLN A 6 6.55 -0.54 -28.65
CA GLN A 6 6.29 -1.75 -29.41
C GLN A 6 5.16 -1.58 -30.45
N PHE A 7 4.21 -0.67 -30.21
CA PHE A 7 3.18 -0.29 -31.18
C PHE A 7 3.76 0.54 -32.33
N THR A 8 4.53 1.60 -32.06
CA THR A 8 5.07 2.48 -33.12
C THR A 8 6.11 1.79 -34.01
N LEU A 9 6.83 0.79 -33.51
CA LEU A 9 7.72 -0.05 -34.33
C LEU A 9 6.96 -0.94 -35.34
N LYS A 10 5.67 -1.22 -35.11
CA LYS A 10 4.84 -2.12 -35.94
C LYS A 10 3.77 -1.38 -36.76
N ASP A 11 3.66 -0.06 -36.64
CA ASP A 11 2.66 0.75 -37.34
C ASP A 11 3.03 0.89 -38.85
N PRO A 12 2.26 0.28 -39.79
CA PRO A 12 2.60 0.33 -41.21
C PRO A 12 2.55 1.75 -41.78
N ASN A 13 1.80 2.65 -41.13
CA ASN A 13 1.65 4.05 -41.54
C ASN A 13 2.95 4.86 -41.34
N ARG A 14 3.95 4.31 -40.63
CA ARG A 14 5.29 4.92 -40.46
C ARG A 14 5.93 5.35 -41.79
N ASN A 15 5.66 4.62 -42.88
CA ASN A 15 6.24 4.92 -44.18
C ASN A 15 5.58 6.10 -44.92
N VAL A 16 4.38 6.51 -44.52
CA VAL A 16 3.58 7.61 -45.11
C VAL A 16 3.30 8.72 -44.10
N PHE A 17 4.13 8.82 -43.04
CA PHE A 17 3.98 9.83 -42.02
C PHE A 17 4.45 11.19 -42.55
N GLU A 18 3.49 12.06 -42.87
CA GLU A 18 3.69 13.48 -43.18
C GLU A 18 2.49 14.28 -42.69
N MET A 19 2.70 15.10 -41.67
CA MET A 19 1.66 15.86 -41.00
C MET A 19 2.15 17.25 -40.58
N TYR A 20 1.40 18.25 -41.03
CA TYR A 20 1.53 19.65 -40.61
C TYR A 20 0.70 19.88 -39.35
N CYS A 21 1.28 20.54 -38.34
CA CYS A 21 0.57 20.99 -37.16
C CYS A 21 0.83 22.47 -36.91
N GLN A 22 -0.21 23.26 -36.70
CA GLN A 22 -0.13 24.66 -36.32
C GLN A 22 -0.74 24.88 -34.93
N LEU A 23 -0.08 25.68 -34.11
CA LEU A 23 -0.50 26.05 -32.76
C LEU A 23 -0.77 27.56 -32.71
N GLU A 24 -1.94 27.94 -32.19
CA GLU A 24 -2.30 29.33 -31.90
C GLU A 24 -2.62 29.50 -30.41
N SER A 25 -2.36 30.69 -29.84
CA SER A 25 -2.73 31.02 -28.45
C SER A 25 -3.76 32.15 -28.41
N SER A 26 -4.89 31.94 -27.74
CA SER A 26 -5.93 32.97 -27.61
C SER A 26 -5.48 34.19 -26.80
N ALA A 27 -4.44 34.07 -25.96
CA ALA A 27 -3.86 35.18 -25.21
C ALA A 27 -2.74 35.91 -25.97
N ALA A 28 -2.25 35.34 -27.07
CA ALA A 28 -1.23 35.93 -27.93
C ALA A 28 -1.59 35.74 -29.42
N PRO A 29 -2.58 36.47 -29.96
CA PRO A 29 -3.09 36.22 -31.33
C PRO A 29 -2.07 36.41 -32.47
N LYS A 30 -0.94 37.08 -32.21
CA LYS A 30 0.20 37.21 -33.14
C LYS A 30 1.20 36.04 -33.05
N TRP A 31 1.10 35.19 -32.03
CA TRP A 31 1.93 33.99 -31.88
C TRP A 31 1.25 32.83 -32.61
N LYS A 32 1.95 32.31 -33.62
CA LYS A 32 1.65 31.03 -34.28
C LYS A 32 2.93 30.21 -34.34
N TYR A 33 2.86 28.92 -34.06
CA TYR A 33 3.98 28.01 -34.22
C TYR A 33 3.60 26.87 -35.17
N ASN A 34 4.49 26.54 -36.10
CA ASN A 34 4.24 25.60 -37.19
C ASN A 34 5.25 24.46 -37.11
N MET A 35 4.75 23.22 -37.06
CA MET A 35 5.52 21.98 -36.94
C MET A 35 5.27 21.11 -38.17
N PHE A 36 6.31 20.46 -38.67
CA PHE A 36 6.23 19.55 -39.82
C PHE A 36 6.78 18.19 -39.43
N LEU A 37 5.89 17.28 -39.05
CA LEU A 37 6.22 15.93 -38.61
C LEU A 37 6.25 15.00 -39.83
N LYS A 38 7.44 14.60 -40.23
CA LYS A 38 7.76 13.75 -41.39
C LYS A 38 8.41 12.45 -40.96
N LYS A 39 8.45 11.45 -41.85
CA LYS A 39 9.03 10.12 -41.66
C LYS A 39 10.45 10.09 -41.03
N ASP A 40 11.24 11.12 -41.26
CA ASP A 40 12.61 11.30 -40.77
C ASP A 40 12.72 11.99 -39.39
N ASN A 41 11.71 12.78 -38.98
CA ASN A 41 11.76 13.56 -37.75
C ASN A 41 10.64 13.29 -36.73
N TYR A 42 9.61 12.49 -37.05
CA TYR A 42 8.40 12.33 -36.20
C TYR A 42 8.67 11.73 -34.80
N THR A 43 9.85 11.16 -34.55
CA THR A 43 10.30 10.68 -33.24
C THR A 43 10.90 11.76 -32.36
N ASN A 44 11.23 12.93 -32.93
CA ASN A 44 11.92 14.02 -32.24
C ASN A 44 10.89 14.84 -31.46
N MET A 45 11.15 15.10 -30.19
CA MET A 45 10.26 15.90 -29.35
C MET A 45 10.54 17.39 -29.59
N GLU A 46 9.65 18.05 -30.34
CA GLU A 46 9.63 19.51 -30.40
C GLU A 46 9.11 20.11 -29.10
N TYR A 47 9.75 21.19 -28.63
CA TYR A 47 9.33 21.98 -27.48
C TYR A 47 9.09 23.41 -27.94
N VAL A 48 7.93 23.98 -27.57
CA VAL A 48 7.63 25.40 -27.84
C VAL A 48 7.13 26.10 -26.59
N TRP A 49 7.64 27.32 -26.35
CA TRP A 49 7.25 28.16 -25.23
C TRP A 49 6.16 29.15 -25.66
N ILE A 50 5.06 29.17 -24.92
CA ILE A 50 3.93 30.08 -25.17
C ILE A 50 4.20 31.39 -24.41
N PRO A 51 4.25 32.56 -25.06
CA PRO A 51 4.67 33.82 -24.43
C PRO A 51 3.69 34.37 -23.38
N LYS A 52 2.46 33.84 -23.33
CA LYS A 52 1.45 34.15 -22.30
C LYS A 52 0.72 32.86 -21.90
N VAL A 53 0.85 32.47 -20.64
CA VAL A 53 0.40 31.15 -20.12
C VAL A 53 -1.07 31.11 -19.67
N PHE A 54 -1.92 31.95 -20.24
CA PHE A 54 -3.37 31.97 -19.99
C PHE A 54 -4.16 31.81 -21.29
N GLY A 55 -5.46 31.51 -21.19
CA GLY A 55 -6.32 31.28 -22.36
C GLY A 55 -6.24 29.87 -22.94
N GLN A 56 -6.69 29.72 -24.18
CA GLN A 56 -6.76 28.45 -24.91
C GLN A 56 -5.61 28.36 -25.93
N VAL A 57 -4.93 27.22 -25.96
CA VAL A 57 -4.10 26.82 -27.11
C VAL A 57 -4.98 26.05 -28.10
N ARG A 58 -4.95 26.43 -29.38
CA ARG A 58 -5.69 25.78 -30.46
C ARG A 58 -4.72 25.07 -31.39
N PRO A 59 -4.67 23.72 -31.36
CA PRO A 59 -3.96 22.96 -32.38
C PRO A 59 -4.86 22.74 -33.61
N SER A 60 -4.32 22.98 -34.80
CA SER A 60 -4.83 22.46 -36.06
C SER A 60 -3.82 21.48 -36.64
N ALA A 61 -4.29 20.43 -37.30
CA ALA A 61 -3.44 19.38 -37.88
C ALA A 61 -4.00 18.91 -39.23
N GLN A 62 -3.11 18.67 -40.19
CA GLN A 62 -3.44 18.26 -41.56
C GLN A 62 -2.37 17.28 -42.09
N GLY A 63 -2.78 16.25 -42.83
CA GLY A 63 -1.88 15.22 -43.38
C GLY A 63 -2.17 13.82 -42.83
N THR A 64 -1.17 12.93 -42.93
CA THR A 64 -1.27 11.51 -42.56
C THR A 64 -0.28 11.19 -41.43
N GLY A 65 -0.78 10.76 -40.28
CA GLY A 65 0.06 10.43 -39.13
C GLY A 65 -0.69 10.40 -37.79
N ARG A 66 0.06 10.41 -36.69
CA ARG A 66 -0.44 10.48 -35.30
C ARG A 66 0.55 11.29 -34.45
N ALA A 67 0.13 12.42 -33.90
CA ALA A 67 0.93 13.20 -32.95
C ALA A 67 0.31 13.19 -31.56
N MET A 68 1.17 13.30 -30.54
CA MET A 68 0.75 13.58 -29.17
C MET A 68 1.19 15.01 -28.82
N ILE A 69 0.26 15.95 -28.85
CA ILE A 69 0.51 17.33 -28.39
C ILE A 69 0.23 17.36 -26.89
N GLN A 70 1.24 17.66 -26.08
CA GLN A 70 1.12 17.80 -24.64
C GLN A 70 1.32 19.25 -24.21
N LEU A 71 0.39 19.79 -23.43
CA LEU A 71 0.50 21.11 -22.81
C LEU A 71 0.80 20.94 -21.31
N THR A 72 2.01 21.28 -20.89
CA THR A 72 2.39 21.36 -19.49
C THR A 72 2.41 22.82 -19.05
N THR A 73 1.77 23.13 -17.93
CA THR A 73 1.85 24.45 -17.29
C THR A 73 2.39 24.31 -15.87
N THR A 74 3.52 24.95 -15.61
CA THR A 74 4.07 25.12 -14.26
C THR A 74 3.57 26.45 -13.71
N VAL A 75 3.09 26.44 -12.46
CA VAL A 75 2.71 27.65 -11.72
C VAL A 75 3.34 27.58 -10.34
N ASN A 76 3.90 28.69 -9.87
CA ASN A 76 4.29 28.81 -8.47
C ASN A 76 3.02 28.84 -7.61
N VAL A 77 3.05 28.10 -6.51
CA VAL A 77 1.93 27.97 -5.58
C VAL A 77 2.42 28.33 -4.20
N GLU A 78 2.14 29.56 -3.80
CA GLU A 78 2.46 30.10 -2.48
C GLU A 78 1.35 29.78 -1.48
N TYR A 79 0.11 29.58 -1.96
CA TYR A 79 -1.07 29.42 -1.13
C TYR A 79 -1.83 28.10 -1.44
N PRO A 80 -2.27 27.33 -0.41
CA PRO A 80 -2.91 26.03 -0.61
C PRO A 80 -4.12 26.01 -1.56
N PHE A 81 -4.84 27.13 -1.71
CA PHE A 81 -6.00 27.21 -2.62
C PHE A 81 -5.65 27.13 -4.12
N GLN A 82 -4.38 27.42 -4.47
CA GLN A 82 -3.83 27.34 -5.83
C GLN A 82 -3.39 25.91 -6.18
N ILE A 83 -3.21 25.02 -5.18
CA ILE A 83 -2.87 23.61 -5.41
C ILE A 83 -4.05 22.92 -6.10
N ARG A 84 -3.79 22.32 -7.27
CA ARG A 84 -4.69 21.29 -7.84
C ARG A 84 -4.50 19.99 -7.06
N ASN A 85 -5.22 19.84 -5.97
CA ASN A 85 -5.28 18.57 -5.24
C ASN A 85 -5.69 17.43 -6.20
N PRO A 86 -5.07 16.24 -6.13
CA PRO A 86 -5.62 15.06 -6.77
C PRO A 86 -7.03 14.78 -6.22
N VAL A 87 -7.90 14.21 -7.06
CA VAL A 87 -9.33 14.03 -6.76
C VAL A 87 -9.52 13.20 -5.47
N ASP A 88 -10.50 13.59 -4.67
CA ASP A 88 -10.69 13.15 -3.28
C ASP A 88 -10.69 11.62 -3.11
N THR A 89 -9.68 11.12 -2.40
CA THR A 89 -9.82 9.93 -1.56
C THR A 89 -9.28 10.24 -0.18
N GLN A 90 -10.16 10.25 0.82
CA GLN A 90 -9.78 10.32 2.24
C GLN A 90 -9.21 8.96 2.66
N LEU A 91 -7.97 8.70 2.23
CA LEU A 91 -7.24 7.46 2.49
C LEU A 91 -6.84 7.32 3.96
N PHE A 92 -6.76 8.45 4.66
CA PHE A 92 -6.25 8.59 6.01
C PHE A 92 -7.32 9.16 6.95
N TYR A 93 -7.38 8.63 8.16
CA TYR A 93 -7.67 9.43 9.33
C TYR A 93 -6.45 10.32 9.60
N LEU A 94 -6.68 11.61 9.80
CA LEU A 94 -5.81 12.38 10.68
C LEU A 94 -6.04 11.80 12.09
N LEU A 95 -4.98 11.37 12.77
CA LEU A 95 -5.09 11.06 14.19
C LEU A 95 -4.82 12.35 14.95
N ASP A 96 -5.88 13.06 15.30
CA ASP A 96 -5.82 14.20 16.20
C ASP A 96 -5.26 13.76 17.55
N ASN A 97 -3.99 14.07 17.81
CA ASN A 97 -3.48 14.46 19.13
C ASN A 97 -2.06 15.03 19.04
N PRO A 98 -1.57 15.72 20.08
CA PRO A 98 -0.31 16.44 20.02
C PRO A 98 0.91 15.51 20.10
N ASP A 99 2.00 15.89 19.44
CA ASP A 99 3.06 16.56 20.19
C ASP A 99 3.84 17.55 19.33
N ILE A 100 4.02 18.76 19.87
CA ILE A 100 4.50 19.99 19.19
C ILE A 100 5.20 20.92 20.20
N ASN A 101 6.49 20.70 20.46
CA ASN A 101 7.36 21.68 21.15
C ASN A 101 8.20 22.48 20.13
N PHE A 102 8.75 23.67 20.45
CA PHE A 102 9.29 24.60 19.43
C PHE A 102 10.68 25.19 19.75
N TYR A 103 11.60 25.33 18.77
CA TYR A 103 13.03 25.69 19.00
C TYR A 103 13.36 27.18 18.90
N GLY A 104 14.03 27.67 19.94
CA GLY A 104 14.38 29.07 20.16
C GLY A 104 15.71 29.23 20.90
N ARG A 105 16.22 30.48 20.91
CA ARG A 105 17.59 30.81 21.34
C ARG A 105 17.89 30.58 22.83
N ASN A 106 16.88 30.21 23.64
CA ASN A 106 16.95 30.00 25.09
C ASN A 106 16.55 28.55 25.50
N PHE A 107 16.91 27.53 24.71
CA PHE A 107 16.70 26.08 24.99
C PHE A 107 15.26 25.50 24.99
N SER A 108 14.20 26.24 24.65
CA SER A 108 12.93 25.65 24.14
C SER A 108 13.23 24.88 22.83
N VAL A 109 12.73 23.66 22.48
CA VAL A 109 13.07 22.97 21.17
C VAL A 109 11.97 22.16 20.37
N ILE A 110 11.95 22.39 19.04
CA ILE A 110 11.47 21.63 17.84
C ILE A 110 11.08 20.15 17.90
N GLN A 111 9.84 19.78 18.20
CA GLN A 111 9.35 18.43 17.89
C GLN A 111 7.86 18.40 17.54
N MET A 112 7.53 18.51 16.24
CA MET A 112 6.20 18.22 15.69
C MET A 112 6.14 16.77 15.16
N THR A 113 5.15 15.98 15.59
CA THR A 113 4.94 14.61 15.08
C THR A 113 3.54 14.44 14.45
N PRO A 114 3.37 14.60 13.13
CA PRO A 114 2.07 14.41 12.48
C PRO A 114 1.71 12.93 12.33
N CYS A 115 0.67 12.48 13.05
CA CYS A 115 0.19 11.11 13.01
C CYS A 115 -0.97 10.94 12.01
N VAL A 116 -0.78 10.06 11.02
CA VAL A 116 -1.83 9.66 10.07
C VAL A 116 -1.98 8.14 10.07
N SER A 117 -3.22 7.66 10.07
CA SER A 117 -3.53 6.23 9.97
C SER A 117 -4.48 5.99 8.82
N TYR A 118 -4.17 5.01 7.96
CA TYR A 118 -5.06 4.69 6.85
C TYR A 118 -6.37 4.06 7.34
N THR A 119 -7.46 4.25 6.57
CA THR A 119 -8.68 3.45 6.78
C THR A 119 -8.37 1.94 6.64
N PRO A 120 -9.07 1.05 7.38
CA PRO A 120 -8.81 -0.39 7.32
C PRO A 120 -8.98 -0.94 5.91
N THR A 121 -7.98 -1.69 5.45
CA THR A 121 -8.02 -2.38 4.17
C THR A 121 -8.95 -3.58 4.21
N VAL A 122 -9.56 -3.95 3.08
CA VAL A 122 -10.50 -5.08 2.97
C VAL A 122 -9.95 -6.40 3.51
N ALA A 123 -8.62 -6.58 3.52
CA ALA A 123 -7.92 -7.67 4.21
C ALA A 123 -8.45 -7.98 5.62
N SER A 124 -8.79 -6.96 6.44
CA SER A 124 -9.22 -7.17 7.83
C SER A 124 -10.63 -7.74 7.95
N LYS A 125 -11.42 -7.71 6.88
CA LYS A 125 -12.76 -8.34 6.79
C LYS A 125 -12.67 -9.73 6.14
N ILE A 126 -11.74 -9.93 5.22
CA ILE A 126 -11.62 -11.16 4.42
C ILE A 126 -10.75 -12.24 5.11
N TYR A 127 -9.60 -11.88 5.67
CA TYR A 127 -8.69 -12.87 6.25
C TYR A 127 -9.18 -13.36 7.62
N ASN A 128 -9.46 -14.66 7.71
CA ASN A 128 -9.98 -15.31 8.92
C ASN A 128 -8.93 -16.10 9.72
N TYR A 129 -7.67 -16.20 9.28
CA TYR A 129 -6.69 -17.10 9.90
C TYR A 129 -6.47 -16.88 11.41
N LYS A 130 -6.41 -15.64 11.92
CA LYS A 130 -6.34 -15.41 13.38
C LYS A 130 -7.61 -15.89 14.09
N ARG A 131 -8.80 -15.57 13.55
CA ARG A 131 -10.09 -16.00 14.11
C ARG A 131 -10.22 -17.52 14.12
N PHE A 132 -9.81 -18.20 13.04
CA PHE A 132 -9.80 -19.65 12.95
C PHE A 132 -8.95 -20.28 14.06
N LEU A 133 -7.72 -19.80 14.25
CA LEU A 133 -6.83 -20.27 15.32
C LEU A 133 -7.42 -20.04 16.72
N GLN A 134 -8.10 -18.91 16.94
CA GLN A 134 -8.79 -18.60 18.20
C GLN A 134 -10.05 -19.47 18.46
N CYS A 135 -10.52 -20.22 17.45
CA CYS A 135 -11.63 -21.17 17.58
C CYS A 135 -11.16 -22.63 17.68
N ILE A 136 -9.85 -22.90 17.69
CA ILE A 136 -9.30 -24.25 17.91
C ILE A 136 -9.19 -24.48 19.42
N ASP A 137 -10.04 -25.35 19.94
CA ASP A 137 -9.80 -25.98 21.24
C ASP A 137 -8.88 -27.20 21.06
N LEU A 138 -7.69 -27.17 21.65
CA LEU A 138 -6.74 -28.29 21.63
C LEU A 138 -6.98 -29.30 22.76
N SER A 139 -7.84 -29.00 23.74
CA SER A 139 -8.14 -29.89 24.87
C SER A 139 -9.10 -31.01 24.52
N ASN A 140 -9.81 -30.91 23.38
CA ASN A 140 -10.83 -31.87 22.97
C ASN A 140 -10.52 -32.51 21.59
N PRO A 141 -9.79 -33.65 21.54
CA PRO A 141 -9.37 -34.27 20.29
C PRO A 141 -10.50 -34.74 19.37
N SER A 142 -11.69 -35.05 19.90
CA SER A 142 -12.81 -35.59 19.11
C SER A 142 -13.53 -34.55 18.25
N LEU A 143 -13.26 -33.25 18.44
CA LEU A 143 -13.67 -32.18 17.52
C LEU A 143 -12.81 -32.09 16.24
N HIS A 144 -11.68 -32.83 16.16
CA HIS A 144 -10.67 -32.67 15.12
C HIS A 144 -10.57 -33.86 14.14
N PRO A 145 -11.69 -34.23 13.54
CA PRO A 145 -11.73 -34.27 12.09
C PRO A 145 -12.67 -33.17 11.57
N LEU A 146 -12.13 -31.96 11.37
CA LEU A 146 -12.82 -30.91 10.63
C LEU A 146 -13.29 -31.48 9.27
N PRO A 147 -14.60 -31.47 8.94
CA PRO A 147 -15.09 -32.09 7.72
C PRO A 147 -14.55 -31.36 6.47
N CYS A 148 -14.34 -32.10 5.38
CA CYS A 148 -13.87 -31.51 4.13
C CYS A 148 -14.51 -32.17 2.89
N GLU A 149 -15.18 -31.35 2.10
CA GLU A 149 -15.80 -31.74 0.82
C GLU A 149 -14.85 -31.48 -0.36
N CYS A 150 -13.53 -31.59 -0.13
CA CYS A 150 -12.54 -31.24 -1.15
C CYS A 150 -12.54 -32.19 -2.35
N SER A 151 -12.83 -33.47 -2.14
CA SER A 151 -12.77 -34.51 -3.18
C SER A 151 -13.76 -34.28 -4.33
N SER A 152 -14.84 -33.54 -4.09
CA SER A 152 -15.87 -33.16 -5.06
C SER A 152 -15.72 -31.72 -5.59
N SER A 153 -14.62 -31.03 -5.25
CA SER A 153 -14.39 -29.64 -5.66
C SER A 153 -13.47 -29.54 -6.87
N ASP A 154 -13.87 -28.75 -7.87
CA ASP A 154 -13.06 -28.40 -9.05
C ASP A 154 -11.69 -27.75 -8.68
N PHE A 155 -11.58 -27.23 -7.45
CA PHE A 155 -10.37 -26.59 -6.91
C PHE A 155 -9.46 -27.54 -6.13
N ASN A 156 -9.68 -28.86 -6.21
CA ASN A 156 -8.85 -29.86 -5.53
C ASN A 156 -7.41 -29.85 -6.06
N TYR A 157 -6.43 -29.62 -5.19
CA TYR A 157 -5.03 -29.78 -5.52
C TYR A 157 -4.62 -31.24 -5.29
N SER A 158 -4.71 -32.04 -6.36
CA SER A 158 -4.47 -33.48 -6.40
C SER A 158 -3.31 -34.01 -5.54
N PRO A 159 -2.09 -33.39 -5.52
CA PRO A 159 -0.98 -33.87 -4.68
C PRO A 159 -1.23 -33.89 -3.16
N TYR A 160 -2.29 -33.23 -2.68
CA TYR A 160 -2.74 -33.32 -1.28
C TYR A 160 -4.23 -33.67 -1.12
N GLY A 161 -4.99 -33.88 -2.21
CA GLY A 161 -6.43 -34.18 -2.14
C GLY A 161 -7.32 -33.06 -1.56
N HIS A 162 -6.78 -31.85 -1.40
CA HIS A 162 -7.45 -30.73 -0.72
C HIS A 162 -7.45 -29.45 -1.54
N VAL A 163 -8.44 -28.58 -1.33
CA VAL A 163 -8.49 -27.26 -1.96
C VAL A 163 -7.36 -26.37 -1.43
N ILE A 164 -6.46 -25.96 -2.32
CA ILE A 164 -5.39 -24.98 -2.06
C ILE A 164 -5.28 -24.09 -3.32
N THR A 165 -6.13 -23.07 -3.42
CA THR A 165 -6.25 -22.24 -4.63
C THR A 165 -6.05 -20.76 -4.37
N GLY A 166 -5.50 -20.05 -5.36
CA GLY A 166 -5.49 -18.59 -5.44
C GLY A 166 -6.37 -18.05 -6.58
N ASP A 167 -7.11 -18.93 -7.27
CA ASP A 167 -8.14 -18.53 -8.22
C ASP A 167 -9.34 -17.93 -7.46
N LEU A 168 -9.88 -16.84 -7.99
CA LEU A 168 -11.04 -16.14 -7.46
C LEU A 168 -12.36 -16.66 -8.04
N SER A 169 -12.34 -17.57 -9.03
CA SER A 169 -13.54 -18.22 -9.56
C SER A 169 -14.28 -19.07 -8.51
N ILE A 170 -13.58 -19.56 -7.48
CA ILE A 170 -14.14 -20.22 -6.28
C ILE A 170 -15.17 -19.35 -5.54
N VAL A 171 -15.10 -18.01 -5.71
CA VAL A 171 -16.08 -17.06 -5.18
C VAL A 171 -17.20 -16.88 -6.17
N LYS A 172 -18.40 -17.35 -5.81
CA LYS A 172 -19.61 -17.36 -6.64
C LYS A 172 -20.23 -15.96 -6.76
N ASN A 173 -20.16 -15.15 -5.70
CA ASN A 173 -20.70 -13.79 -5.70
C ASN A 173 -19.81 -12.80 -6.47
N ASP A 174 -20.29 -12.27 -7.60
CA ASP A 174 -19.55 -11.33 -8.44
C ASP A 174 -19.08 -10.06 -7.70
N LYS A 175 -19.90 -9.48 -6.83
CA LYS A 175 -19.53 -8.24 -6.11
C LYS A 175 -18.34 -8.49 -5.17
N LEU A 176 -18.32 -9.65 -4.51
CA LEU A 176 -17.19 -10.07 -3.68
C LEU A 176 -15.97 -10.41 -4.54
N ARG A 177 -16.16 -11.15 -5.65
CA ARG A 177 -15.10 -11.51 -6.60
C ARG A 177 -14.40 -10.28 -7.21
N GLU A 178 -15.17 -9.26 -7.62
CA GLU A 178 -14.63 -7.97 -8.11
C GLU A 178 -13.97 -7.12 -7.02
N LEU A 179 -14.34 -7.30 -5.74
CA LEU A 179 -13.58 -6.69 -4.64
C LEU A 179 -12.23 -7.39 -4.44
N LEU A 180 -12.22 -8.73 -4.45
CA LEU A 180 -11.02 -9.54 -4.24
C LEU A 180 -10.00 -9.35 -5.37
N LYS A 181 -10.43 -9.13 -6.62
CA LYS A 181 -9.56 -8.76 -7.75
C LYS A 181 -8.75 -7.48 -7.50
N LYS A 182 -9.21 -6.57 -6.64
CA LYS A 182 -8.46 -5.35 -6.24
C LYS A 182 -7.37 -5.60 -5.19
N GLY A 183 -7.33 -6.82 -4.64
CA GLY A 183 -6.34 -7.27 -3.67
C GLY A 183 -6.59 -6.83 -2.22
N PRO A 184 -5.86 -7.40 -1.25
CA PRO A 184 -6.05 -7.19 0.18
C PRO A 184 -5.79 -5.75 0.63
N LYS A 185 -4.97 -4.99 -0.12
CA LYS A 185 -4.60 -3.60 0.20
C LYS A 185 -5.66 -2.57 -0.24
N TYR A 186 -6.71 -2.99 -0.93
CA TYR A 186 -7.81 -2.11 -1.33
C TYR A 186 -8.61 -1.58 -0.13
N ARG A 187 -9.28 -0.44 -0.30
CA ARG A 187 -10.13 0.23 0.68
C ARG A 187 -11.43 0.63 0.02
N GLU A 188 -12.54 0.43 0.70
CA GLU A 188 -13.86 0.84 0.19
C GLU A 188 -14.05 2.36 0.30
N SER A 189 -14.72 2.96 -0.68
CA SER A 189 -15.17 4.34 -0.58
C SER A 189 -16.19 4.48 0.56
N MET A 190 -16.00 5.48 1.42
CA MET A 190 -16.91 5.75 2.54
C MET A 190 -17.92 6.83 2.15
N SER A 191 -19.16 6.71 2.63
CA SER A 191 -20.18 7.76 2.49
C SER A 191 -19.83 8.99 3.31
N PHE A 192 -20.02 10.18 2.74
CA PHE A 192 -19.83 11.46 3.44
C PHE A 192 -20.97 12.43 3.13
N THR A 193 -21.12 13.48 3.94
CA THR A 193 -22.02 14.61 3.66
C THR A 193 -21.23 15.89 3.45
N TRP A 194 -21.73 16.74 2.54
CA TRP A 194 -21.11 18.05 2.28
C TRP A 194 -21.03 18.91 3.55
N ASN A 195 -22.00 18.81 4.47
CA ASN A 195 -22.00 19.57 5.72
C ASN A 195 -20.90 19.10 6.69
N GLN A 196 -20.61 17.80 6.77
CA GLN A 196 -19.47 17.29 7.54
C GLN A 196 -18.14 17.77 6.95
N ASN A 197 -17.99 17.75 5.62
CA ASN A 197 -16.78 18.25 4.97
C ASN A 197 -16.61 19.76 5.18
N VAL A 198 -17.70 20.55 5.11
CA VAL A 198 -17.66 21.98 5.48
C VAL A 198 -17.21 22.15 6.93
N LYS A 199 -17.81 21.40 7.87
CA LYS A 199 -17.44 21.50 9.28
C LYS A 199 -15.96 21.20 9.49
N ILE A 200 -15.47 20.04 9.06
CA ILE A 200 -14.06 19.62 9.26
C ILE A 200 -13.09 20.67 8.69
N ILE A 201 -13.34 21.16 7.48
CA ILE A 201 -12.46 22.16 6.84
C ILE A 201 -12.52 23.51 7.56
N MET A 202 -13.70 23.95 8.02
CA MET A 202 -13.84 25.21 8.75
C MET A 202 -13.29 25.12 10.17
N ASP A 203 -13.51 24.03 10.90
CA ASP A 203 -12.96 23.80 12.23
C ASP A 203 -11.42 23.88 12.22
N SER A 204 -10.77 23.21 11.25
CA SER A 204 -9.32 23.32 11.04
C SER A 204 -8.87 24.71 10.56
N CYS A 205 -9.67 25.39 9.74
CA CYS A 205 -9.38 26.75 9.27
C CYS A 205 -9.43 27.78 10.42
N GLU A 206 -10.42 27.67 11.30
CA GLU A 206 -10.52 28.50 12.49
C GLU A 206 -9.45 28.15 13.53
N GLU A 207 -9.07 26.88 13.67
CA GLU A 207 -7.97 26.51 14.55
C GLU A 207 -6.64 27.07 14.04
N TYR A 208 -6.39 27.00 12.73
CA TYR A 208 -5.26 27.68 12.11
C TYR A 208 -5.32 29.20 12.36
N ALA A 209 -6.48 29.84 12.21
CA ALA A 209 -6.65 31.26 12.53
C ALA A 209 -6.35 31.58 14.00
N ARG A 210 -6.84 30.77 14.96
CA ARG A 210 -6.54 30.90 16.40
C ARG A 210 -5.04 30.77 16.68
N ARG A 211 -4.36 29.81 16.05
CA ARG A 211 -2.91 29.61 16.17
C ARG A 211 -2.11 30.75 15.53
N TRP A 212 -2.57 31.31 14.41
CA TRP A 212 -1.93 32.42 13.70
C TRP A 212 -2.10 33.76 14.43
N ALA A 213 -3.33 34.11 14.83
CA ALA A 213 -3.62 35.33 15.59
C ALA A 213 -2.79 35.39 16.89
N LYS A 214 -2.70 34.28 17.63
CA LYS A 214 -1.83 34.15 18.81
C LYS A 214 -0.33 34.28 18.51
N LYS A 215 0.12 33.95 17.29
CA LYS A 215 1.54 34.06 16.90
C LYS A 215 1.96 35.51 16.61
N GLU A 216 1.07 36.30 16.01
CA GLU A 216 1.35 37.70 15.68
C GLU A 216 0.85 38.69 16.76
N ASP A 217 0.40 38.18 17.91
CA ASP A 217 -0.18 38.92 19.06
C ASP A 217 -1.38 39.83 18.69
N VAL A 218 -2.28 39.31 17.83
CA VAL A 218 -3.50 39.99 17.39
C VAL A 218 -4.77 39.25 17.81
N GLN A 219 -5.90 39.98 17.84
CA GLN A 219 -7.21 39.39 18.09
C GLN A 219 -7.68 38.52 16.91
N LEU A 220 -8.44 37.47 17.20
CA LEU A 220 -8.94 36.53 16.18
C LEU A 220 -9.81 37.23 15.12
N ASP A 221 -10.56 38.25 15.52
CA ASP A 221 -11.48 38.99 14.64
C ASP A 221 -10.77 39.69 13.48
N THR A 222 -9.47 39.99 13.60
CA THR A 222 -8.62 40.49 12.50
C THR A 222 -8.56 39.51 11.32
N LEU A 223 -8.79 38.21 11.55
CA LEU A 223 -8.87 37.17 10.52
C LEU A 223 -10.32 36.82 10.10
N SER A 224 -11.34 37.49 10.64
CA SER A 224 -12.74 37.12 10.41
C SER A 224 -13.16 37.17 8.93
N GLU A 225 -12.77 38.20 8.18
CA GLU A 225 -13.04 38.30 6.73
C GLU A 225 -12.28 37.25 5.89
N TRP A 226 -11.11 36.81 6.35
CA TRP A 226 -10.36 35.71 5.73
C TRP A 226 -11.08 34.37 5.93
N ILE A 227 -11.58 34.10 7.14
CA ILE A 227 -12.41 32.91 7.44
C ILE A 227 -13.71 32.93 6.62
N LYS A 228 -14.41 34.08 6.54
CA LYS A 228 -15.61 34.26 5.69
C LYS A 228 -15.31 34.00 4.21
N SER A 229 -14.19 34.51 3.71
CA SER A 229 -13.75 34.32 2.31
C SER A 229 -13.49 32.85 1.98
N ILE A 230 -12.80 32.12 2.88
CA ILE A 230 -12.57 30.67 2.73
C ILE A 230 -13.90 29.91 2.76
N ARG A 231 -14.81 30.24 3.67
CA ARG A 231 -16.16 29.64 3.74
C ARG A 231 -16.94 29.86 2.44
N GLY A 232 -16.87 31.05 1.85
CA GLY A 232 -17.49 31.37 0.56
C GLY A 232 -16.92 30.53 -0.61
N LEU A 233 -15.60 30.46 -0.72
CA LEU A 233 -14.90 29.64 -1.73
C LEU A 233 -15.22 28.15 -1.59
N LEU A 234 -15.26 27.65 -0.35
CA LEU A 234 -15.59 26.26 -0.02
C LEU A 234 -17.02 25.91 -0.45
N LEU A 235 -18.01 26.72 -0.06
CA LEU A 235 -19.41 26.54 -0.45
C LEU A 235 -19.60 26.62 -1.97
N SER A 236 -18.89 27.53 -2.64
CA SER A 236 -18.92 27.66 -4.11
C SER A 236 -18.35 26.42 -4.82
N ARG A 237 -17.20 25.89 -4.36
CA ARG A 237 -16.63 24.65 -4.89
C ARG A 237 -17.57 23.46 -4.63
N ILE A 238 -18.13 23.34 -3.44
CA ILE A 238 -19.07 22.28 -3.07
C ILE A 238 -20.33 22.31 -3.94
N ASN A 239 -20.96 23.47 -4.15
CA ASN A 239 -22.15 23.60 -4.98
C ASN A 239 -21.90 23.13 -6.43
N ARG A 240 -20.70 23.34 -6.98
CA ARG A 240 -20.31 22.84 -8.30
C ARG A 240 -20.14 21.31 -8.35
N PHE A 241 -19.69 20.68 -7.27
CA PHE A 241 -19.49 19.22 -7.19
C PHE A 241 -20.74 18.45 -6.73
N LYS A 242 -21.68 19.12 -6.07
CA LYS A 242 -22.91 18.54 -5.50
C LYS A 242 -23.83 17.85 -6.53
N SER A 243 -23.70 18.21 -7.81
CA SER A 243 -24.45 17.61 -8.94
C SER A 243 -23.69 16.48 -9.67
N THR A 244 -22.39 16.30 -9.42
CA THR A 244 -21.51 15.42 -10.22
C THR A 244 -20.79 14.35 -9.39
N VAL A 245 -20.58 14.59 -8.10
CA VAL A 245 -19.90 13.65 -7.18
C VAL A 245 -20.95 12.88 -6.37
N ASN A 246 -21.03 11.56 -6.58
CA ASN A 246 -21.77 10.70 -5.66
C ASN A 246 -21.08 10.67 -4.29
N THR A 247 -21.80 11.05 -3.22
CA THR A 247 -21.31 10.96 -1.83
C THR A 247 -21.91 9.77 -1.06
N ARG A 248 -22.84 9.03 -1.67
CA ARG A 248 -23.54 7.87 -1.10
C ARG A 248 -22.85 6.58 -1.54
N PHE A 249 -21.90 6.12 -0.74
CA PHE A 249 -21.26 4.81 -0.89
C PHE A 249 -21.77 3.84 0.18
N VAL A 250 -22.20 2.65 -0.26
CA VAL A 250 -22.57 1.55 0.63
C VAL A 250 -21.46 0.51 0.56
N SER A 251 -20.84 0.21 1.71
CA SER A 251 -19.84 -0.88 1.84
C SER A 251 -20.46 -2.19 1.37
N ILE A 252 -19.78 -2.97 0.51
CA ILE A 252 -20.36 -4.19 -0.07
C ILE A 252 -20.63 -5.25 0.99
N PHE A 253 -19.92 -5.19 2.11
CA PHE A 253 -20.15 -6.02 3.31
C PHE A 253 -21.43 -5.64 4.08
N LYS A 254 -22.34 -4.86 3.48
CA LYS A 254 -23.74 -4.67 3.92
C LYS A 254 -24.75 -5.37 3.00
N ASP A 255 -24.32 -5.91 1.86
CA ASP A 255 -25.16 -6.72 0.97
C ASP A 255 -25.30 -8.13 1.57
N PRO A 256 -26.51 -8.61 1.89
CA PRO A 256 -26.71 -9.94 2.49
C PRO A 256 -26.08 -11.06 1.67
N ASN A 257 -26.11 -10.99 0.33
CA ASN A 257 -25.54 -12.02 -0.52
C ASN A 257 -24.01 -12.05 -0.50
N VAL A 258 -23.37 -10.90 -0.21
CA VAL A 258 -21.92 -10.81 -0.01
C VAL A 258 -21.55 -11.33 1.38
N ILE A 259 -22.37 -11.05 2.39
CA ILE A 259 -22.18 -11.56 3.75
C ILE A 259 -22.31 -13.09 3.78
N THR A 260 -23.35 -13.67 3.17
CA THR A 260 -23.55 -15.12 3.11
C THR A 260 -22.41 -15.83 2.38
N GLU A 261 -22.01 -15.35 1.20
CA GLU A 261 -20.87 -15.92 0.44
C GLU A 261 -19.56 -15.84 1.25
N LEU A 262 -19.26 -14.68 1.84
CA LEU A 262 -18.05 -14.52 2.65
C LEU A 262 -18.06 -15.42 3.89
N THR A 263 -19.23 -15.59 4.51
CA THR A 263 -19.41 -16.47 5.69
C THR A 263 -19.15 -17.92 5.29
N TYR A 264 -19.79 -18.41 4.23
CA TYR A 264 -19.55 -19.74 3.65
C TYR A 264 -18.06 -19.96 3.34
N LEU A 265 -17.39 -19.01 2.67
CA LEU A 265 -15.95 -19.11 2.38
C LEU A 265 -15.09 -19.14 3.65
N GLN A 266 -15.44 -18.34 4.68
CA GLN A 266 -14.74 -18.34 5.96
C GLN A 266 -15.09 -19.53 6.87
N GLU A 267 -16.17 -20.26 6.56
CA GLU A 267 -16.58 -21.50 7.23
C GLU A 267 -15.85 -22.73 6.67
N HIS A 268 -15.58 -22.77 5.37
CA HIS A 268 -14.93 -23.93 4.71
C HIS A 268 -13.41 -23.77 4.53
N TYR A 269 -12.93 -22.53 4.37
CA TYR A 269 -11.54 -22.24 4.07
C TYR A 269 -10.87 -21.33 5.10
N VAL A 270 -9.54 -21.47 5.23
CA VAL A 270 -8.67 -20.44 5.81
C VAL A 270 -8.16 -19.57 4.68
N ILE A 271 -8.52 -18.29 4.73
CA ILE A 271 -8.19 -17.29 3.71
C ILE A 271 -6.94 -16.53 4.17
N THR A 272 -5.90 -16.58 3.34
CA THR A 272 -4.54 -16.08 3.63
C THR A 272 -3.96 -15.29 2.45
N PRO A 273 -2.86 -14.53 2.63
CA PRO A 273 -2.05 -14.04 1.51
C PRO A 273 -1.09 -15.12 0.98
N ALA A 274 -0.84 -15.16 -0.33
CA ALA A 274 0.15 -16.09 -0.91
C ALA A 274 1.60 -15.72 -0.58
N ASP A 275 2.48 -16.70 -0.32
CA ASP A 275 3.92 -16.44 -0.18
C ASP A 275 4.53 -15.98 -1.52
N LYS A 276 5.33 -14.92 -1.48
CA LYS A 276 5.87 -14.16 -2.63
C LYS A 276 4.83 -13.41 -3.49
N ALA A 277 3.52 -13.60 -3.27
CA ALA A 277 2.45 -12.92 -3.99
C ALA A 277 1.40 -12.33 -3.03
N SER A 278 1.84 -11.61 -1.99
CA SER A 278 1.00 -11.17 -0.85
C SER A 278 -0.02 -10.07 -1.17
N ASN A 279 -0.33 -9.81 -2.44
CA ASN A 279 -1.47 -9.00 -2.89
C ASN A 279 -2.57 -9.87 -3.53
N ASN A 280 -2.42 -11.20 -3.47
CA ASN A 280 -3.41 -12.17 -3.87
C ASN A 280 -3.98 -12.86 -2.63
N TYR A 281 -5.20 -13.35 -2.73
CA TYR A 281 -5.84 -14.19 -1.72
C TYR A 281 -5.59 -15.66 -2.04
N THR A 282 -5.51 -16.50 -1.01
CA THR A 282 -5.44 -17.95 -1.14
C THR A 282 -6.40 -18.63 -0.18
N PHE A 283 -7.23 -19.52 -0.71
CA PHE A 283 -8.21 -20.34 -0.02
C PHE A 283 -7.59 -21.71 0.22
N THR A 284 -7.40 -22.07 1.49
CA THR A 284 -6.88 -23.38 1.90
C THR A 284 -7.95 -24.10 2.71
N CYS A 285 -8.23 -25.37 2.40
CA CYS A 285 -9.15 -26.21 3.18
C CYS A 285 -8.80 -26.15 4.68
N LYS A 286 -9.79 -25.90 5.55
CA LYS A 286 -9.58 -25.84 7.01
C LYS A 286 -8.95 -27.10 7.59
N LYS A 287 -9.41 -28.29 7.18
CA LYS A 287 -8.82 -29.56 7.62
C LYS A 287 -7.33 -29.62 7.29
N TYR A 288 -6.98 -29.45 6.01
CA TYR A 288 -5.57 -29.47 5.58
C TYR A 288 -4.72 -28.41 6.28
N TYR A 289 -5.27 -27.21 6.48
CA TYR A 289 -4.57 -26.11 7.17
C TYR A 289 -4.31 -26.46 8.65
N PHE A 290 -5.26 -27.08 9.33
CA PHE A 290 -5.11 -27.60 10.70
C PHE A 290 -4.09 -28.75 10.76
N ASP A 291 -4.27 -29.79 9.94
CA ASP A 291 -3.38 -30.96 9.87
C ASP A 291 -1.92 -30.53 9.55
N SER A 292 -1.74 -29.48 8.75
CA SER A 292 -0.43 -28.87 8.46
C SER A 292 0.22 -28.24 9.69
N LEU A 293 -0.55 -27.63 10.60
CA LEU A 293 -0.05 -27.00 11.82
C LEU A 293 0.21 -28.03 12.92
N VAL A 294 -0.67 -29.02 13.07
CA VAL A 294 -0.48 -30.20 13.95
C VAL A 294 0.86 -30.87 13.63
N LYS A 295 1.12 -31.14 12.35
CA LYS A 295 2.37 -31.77 11.89
C LYS A 295 3.61 -30.90 12.07
N GLU A 296 3.53 -29.59 11.81
CA GLU A 296 4.66 -28.66 12.03
C GLU A 296 5.05 -28.58 13.52
N LEU A 297 4.05 -28.57 14.41
CA LEU A 297 4.24 -28.51 15.87
C LEU A 297 4.58 -29.86 16.52
N GLY A 298 4.55 -30.97 15.77
CA GLY A 298 4.78 -32.32 16.31
C GLY A 298 3.66 -32.84 17.21
N LEU A 299 2.47 -32.24 17.12
CA LEU A 299 1.31 -32.70 17.88
C LEU A 299 0.87 -34.09 17.37
N ASN A 300 0.22 -34.86 18.26
CA ASN A 300 -0.22 -36.23 18.01
C ASN A 300 0.93 -37.19 17.61
N SER A 301 2.02 -37.18 18.37
CA SER A 301 3.16 -38.10 18.24
C SER A 301 3.87 -38.10 16.88
N THR A 302 3.76 -37.01 16.12
CA THR A 302 4.51 -36.82 14.88
C THR A 302 5.86 -36.15 15.16
N PRO A 303 6.94 -36.49 14.44
CA PRO A 303 8.21 -35.76 14.56
C PRO A 303 8.05 -34.35 13.98
N GLY A 304 7.80 -33.39 14.87
CA GLY A 304 7.62 -31.98 14.53
C GLY A 304 8.92 -31.27 14.16
N ASN A 305 8.79 -29.98 13.86
CA ASN A 305 9.93 -29.10 13.63
C ASN A 305 10.67 -28.84 14.97
N PRO A 306 11.98 -29.15 15.10
CA PRO A 306 12.75 -28.98 16.34
C PRO A 306 12.96 -27.52 16.78
N THR A 307 12.41 -26.55 16.02
CA THR A 307 12.30 -25.14 16.42
C THR A 307 11.33 -24.94 17.61
N TYR A 308 10.43 -25.90 17.87
CA TYR A 308 9.41 -25.82 18.93
C TYR A 308 9.62 -26.90 19.99
N THR A 309 9.35 -26.55 21.25
CA THR A 309 9.35 -27.46 22.39
C THR A 309 8.04 -27.32 23.17
N PRO A 310 7.40 -28.42 23.61
CA PRO A 310 6.23 -28.33 24.48
C PRO A 310 6.62 -27.73 25.84
N THR A 311 5.67 -27.08 26.51
CA THR A 311 5.84 -26.53 27.86
C THR A 311 4.55 -26.71 28.66
N ASN A 312 4.71 -26.90 29.97
CA ASN A 312 3.60 -27.00 30.92
C ASN A 312 3.23 -25.64 31.55
N LEU A 313 3.99 -24.57 31.23
CA LEU A 313 3.73 -23.22 31.73
C LEU A 313 2.45 -22.64 31.11
N SER A 314 1.62 -22.01 31.93
CA SER A 314 0.48 -21.22 31.46
C SER A 314 0.93 -20.00 30.65
N ALA A 315 0.00 -19.45 29.86
CA ALA A 315 0.28 -18.24 29.09
C ALA A 315 0.70 -17.06 29.99
N SER A 316 0.09 -16.93 31.17
CA SER A 316 0.45 -15.97 32.23
C SER A 316 1.90 -16.13 32.70
N GLU A 317 2.31 -17.34 33.08
CA GLU A 317 3.68 -17.59 33.55
C GLU A 317 4.73 -17.30 32.46
N ILE A 318 4.42 -17.59 31.19
CA ILE A 318 5.29 -17.24 30.05
C ILE A 318 5.40 -15.71 29.92
N ILE A 319 4.28 -14.99 30.03
CA ILE A 319 4.25 -13.51 29.98
C ILE A 319 5.02 -12.89 31.14
N ASP A 320 4.91 -13.42 32.36
CA ASP A 320 5.59 -12.89 33.54
C ASP A 320 7.08 -13.23 33.54
N ASN A 321 7.47 -14.40 33.03
CA ASN A 321 8.86 -14.72 32.71
C ASN A 321 9.44 -13.75 31.65
N HIS A 322 8.66 -13.41 30.61
CA HIS A 322 9.07 -12.38 29.65
C HIS A 322 9.25 -11.01 30.32
N LYS A 323 8.32 -10.56 31.19
CA LYS A 323 8.46 -9.30 31.94
C LYS A 323 9.75 -9.30 32.78
N SER A 324 10.00 -10.35 33.55
CA SER A 324 11.19 -10.49 34.39
C SER A 324 12.49 -10.34 33.58
N ALA A 325 12.59 -11.06 32.45
CA ALA A 325 13.71 -10.95 31.53
C ALA A 325 13.84 -9.54 30.92
N LEU A 326 12.73 -8.93 30.49
CA LEU A 326 12.70 -7.57 29.93
C LEU A 326 13.17 -6.51 30.93
N THR A 327 12.73 -6.58 32.18
CA THR A 327 13.21 -5.71 33.27
C THR A 327 14.71 -5.90 33.50
N SER A 328 15.22 -7.14 33.49
CA SER A 328 16.66 -7.41 33.63
C SER A 328 17.51 -6.86 32.47
N PHE A 329 16.90 -6.69 31.29
CA PHE A 329 17.51 -6.04 30.12
C PHE A 329 17.26 -4.51 30.09
N GLY A 330 16.68 -3.92 31.14
CA GLY A 330 16.45 -2.47 31.25
C GLY A 330 15.28 -1.93 30.43
N PHE A 331 14.32 -2.78 30.02
CA PHE A 331 13.09 -2.32 29.36
C PHE A 331 12.02 -1.92 30.39
N ASP A 332 11.32 -0.82 30.12
CA ASP A 332 10.05 -0.51 30.78
C ASP A 332 8.99 -1.57 30.42
N THR A 333 8.40 -2.19 31.44
CA THR A 333 7.36 -3.23 31.30
C THR A 333 5.94 -2.72 31.55
N THR A 334 5.75 -1.44 31.89
CA THR A 334 4.43 -0.88 32.27
C THR A 334 3.43 -0.84 31.12
N ASN A 335 3.92 -0.65 29.88
CA ASN A 335 3.11 -0.46 28.67
C ASN A 335 3.31 -1.58 27.63
N LEU A 336 3.53 -2.83 28.07
CA LEU A 336 3.66 -3.97 27.17
C LEU A 336 2.31 -4.48 26.68
N ASP A 337 2.20 -4.79 25.38
CA ASP A 337 1.16 -5.70 24.89
C ASP A 337 1.36 -7.10 25.53
N LEU A 338 0.27 -7.77 25.90
CA LEU A 338 0.32 -9.03 26.66
C LEU A 338 -0.11 -10.29 25.86
N ASP A 339 -0.23 -10.24 24.51
CA ASP A 339 -0.50 -11.47 23.74
C ASP A 339 0.75 -12.38 23.69
N LEU A 340 0.54 -13.69 23.51
CA LEU A 340 1.58 -14.61 23.02
C LEU A 340 1.52 -14.74 21.48
N PRO A 341 2.64 -15.05 20.81
CA PRO A 341 2.66 -15.19 19.35
C PRO A 341 1.90 -16.45 18.91
N TYR A 342 0.94 -16.30 18.00
CA TYR A 342 0.20 -17.42 17.42
C TYR A 342 0.91 -17.95 16.15
N LEU A 343 0.99 -19.27 15.99
CA LEU A 343 1.53 -19.87 14.76
C LEU A 343 0.44 -19.93 13.68
N TYR A 344 0.70 -19.32 12.53
CA TYR A 344 -0.14 -19.45 11.34
C TYR A 344 0.71 -19.84 10.13
N CYS A 345 0.09 -20.25 9.03
CA CYS A 345 0.83 -20.59 7.81
C CYS A 345 0.24 -19.91 6.57
N ILE A 346 1.07 -19.76 5.52
CA ILE A 346 0.65 -19.25 4.21
C ILE A 346 1.20 -20.14 3.09
N PRO A 347 0.45 -20.34 1.98
CA PRO A 347 0.86 -21.26 0.92
C PRO A 347 1.93 -20.67 -0.01
N LYS A 348 3.00 -21.45 -0.24
CA LYS A 348 4.05 -21.25 -1.25
C LYS A 348 3.63 -21.94 -2.55
N MET A 349 2.65 -21.36 -3.25
CA MET A 349 2.14 -21.91 -4.52
C MET A 349 3.19 -21.90 -5.66
N HIS A 350 4.33 -21.23 -5.46
CA HIS A 350 5.48 -21.23 -6.37
C HIS A 350 6.45 -22.43 -6.17
N LYS A 351 6.00 -23.52 -5.55
CA LYS A 351 6.75 -24.76 -5.32
C LYS A 351 5.94 -25.96 -5.80
N ASN A 352 6.62 -27.03 -6.23
CA ASN A 352 5.98 -28.28 -6.62
C ASN A 352 6.49 -29.45 -5.76
N PRO A 353 5.62 -30.16 -5.02
CA PRO A 353 4.26 -29.75 -4.67
C PRO A 353 4.26 -28.44 -3.85
N TYR A 354 3.10 -27.82 -3.69
CA TYR A 354 2.94 -26.63 -2.84
C TYR A 354 3.48 -26.89 -1.42
N LYS A 355 4.06 -25.86 -0.78
CA LYS A 355 4.59 -25.96 0.59
C LYS A 355 4.08 -24.82 1.47
N GLN A 356 4.08 -24.98 2.78
CA GLN A 356 3.70 -23.94 3.74
C GLN A 356 4.89 -23.02 4.04
N ARG A 357 4.64 -21.73 4.34
CA ARG A 357 5.49 -20.90 5.20
C ARG A 357 4.77 -20.77 6.54
N PHE A 358 5.34 -21.33 7.59
CA PHE A 358 4.90 -21.08 8.96
C PHE A 358 5.45 -19.74 9.47
N ILE A 359 4.65 -19.02 10.25
CA ILE A 359 4.92 -17.65 10.72
C ILE A 359 4.37 -17.49 12.15
N ALA A 360 5.20 -17.02 13.07
CA ALA A 360 4.76 -16.60 14.40
C ALA A 360 4.23 -15.15 14.34
N GLY A 361 2.95 -14.96 14.63
CA GLY A 361 2.25 -13.67 14.55
C GLY A 361 2.49 -12.75 15.76
N SER A 362 3.68 -12.16 15.88
CA SER A 362 4.09 -11.35 17.05
C SER A 362 3.71 -9.85 16.99
N SER A 363 2.48 -9.53 16.57
CA SER A 363 2.07 -8.13 16.39
C SER A 363 1.96 -7.33 17.70
N LYS A 364 1.44 -7.98 18.76
CA LYS A 364 1.09 -7.42 20.08
C LYS A 364 1.65 -8.31 21.21
N CYS A 365 2.94 -8.65 21.15
CA CYS A 365 3.52 -9.58 22.13
C CYS A 365 4.40 -8.91 23.15
N SER A 366 4.52 -9.51 24.35
CA SER A 366 5.39 -9.00 25.41
C SER A 366 6.85 -8.79 24.96
N THR A 367 7.37 -9.65 24.07
CA THR A 367 8.72 -9.54 23.47
C THR A 367 8.85 -8.50 22.33
N LYS A 368 7.82 -7.68 22.07
CA LYS A 368 7.78 -6.72 20.95
C LYS A 368 8.84 -5.62 21.05
N SER A 369 9.10 -5.13 22.26
CA SER A 369 10.09 -4.08 22.54
C SER A 369 11.52 -4.52 22.18
N VAL A 370 11.95 -5.68 22.69
CA VAL A 370 13.22 -6.34 22.30
C VAL A 370 13.28 -6.61 20.80
N SER A 371 12.20 -7.11 20.20
CA SER A 371 12.15 -7.38 18.76
C SER A 371 12.42 -6.12 17.93
N ILE A 372 11.91 -4.96 18.36
CA ILE A 372 12.17 -3.66 17.72
C ILE A 372 13.61 -3.22 17.95
N LEU A 373 14.16 -3.35 19.17
CA LEU A 373 15.56 -2.98 19.44
C LEU A 373 16.55 -3.82 18.63
N LEU A 374 16.39 -5.14 18.63
CA LEU A 374 17.24 -6.06 17.85
C LEU A 374 17.17 -5.73 16.35
N THR A 375 15.99 -5.40 15.84
CA THR A 375 15.82 -4.96 14.44
C THR A 375 16.59 -3.66 14.15
N LYS A 376 16.61 -2.69 15.09
CA LYS A 376 17.40 -1.46 14.96
C LYS A 376 18.91 -1.75 14.97
N VAL A 377 19.39 -2.56 15.91
CA VAL A 377 20.81 -2.94 16.03
C VAL A 377 21.31 -3.64 14.76
N LEU A 378 20.59 -4.67 14.28
CA LEU A 378 20.92 -5.36 13.04
C LEU A 378 20.86 -4.46 11.80
N SER A 379 19.99 -3.45 11.81
CA SER A 379 19.91 -2.44 10.74
C SER A 379 21.14 -1.52 10.71
N GLU A 380 21.65 -1.08 11.87
CA GLU A 380 22.87 -0.26 11.88
C GLU A 380 24.14 -1.09 11.57
N ILE A 381 24.21 -2.35 12.02
CA ILE A 381 25.27 -3.27 11.60
C ILE A 381 25.26 -3.43 10.07
N LYS A 382 24.08 -3.61 9.45
CA LYS A 382 23.94 -3.64 7.98
C LYS A 382 24.37 -2.31 7.34
N SER A 383 24.01 -1.16 7.91
CA SER A 383 24.43 0.17 7.47
C SER A 383 25.97 0.32 7.49
N GLY A 384 26.63 -0.11 8.57
CA GLY A 384 28.09 -0.19 8.69
C GLY A 384 28.74 -1.04 7.58
N LEU A 385 28.22 -2.26 7.37
CA LEU A 385 28.70 -3.15 6.30
C LEU A 385 28.49 -2.55 4.91
N GLN A 386 27.36 -1.86 4.66
CA GLN A 386 27.12 -1.17 3.39
C GLN A 386 28.10 -0.02 3.15
N LYS A 387 28.43 0.78 4.18
CA LYS A 387 29.45 1.85 4.11
C LYS A 387 30.85 1.26 3.81
N TYR A 388 31.21 0.16 4.47
CA TYR A 388 32.46 -0.56 4.23
C TYR A 388 32.56 -1.09 2.79
N CYS A 389 31.57 -1.87 2.33
CA CYS A 389 31.57 -2.43 0.98
C CYS A 389 31.56 -1.35 -0.11
N SER A 390 30.90 -0.21 0.12
CA SER A 390 30.94 0.94 -0.80
C SER A 390 32.35 1.55 -0.90
N THR A 391 33.10 1.55 0.21
CA THR A 391 34.49 2.04 0.27
C THR A 391 35.47 1.06 -0.36
N VAL A 392 35.21 -0.25 -0.29
CA VAL A 392 35.96 -1.27 -1.04
C VAL A 392 35.67 -1.13 -2.54
N TYR A 393 34.39 -0.96 -2.92
CA TYR A 393 33.97 -0.80 -4.32
C TYR A 393 34.61 0.43 -4.98
N SER A 394 34.62 1.59 -4.32
CA SER A 394 35.22 2.81 -4.88
C SER A 394 36.75 2.76 -5.04
N ARG A 395 37.43 1.83 -4.35
CA ARG A 395 38.88 1.61 -4.44
C ARG A 395 39.29 0.47 -5.38
N SER A 396 38.43 -0.52 -5.58
CA SER A 396 38.79 -1.78 -6.28
C SER A 396 37.91 -2.11 -7.49
N GLY A 397 36.76 -1.45 -7.66
CA GLY A 397 35.72 -1.83 -8.62
C GLY A 397 34.93 -3.10 -8.23
N ILE A 398 35.24 -3.75 -7.09
CA ILE A 398 34.59 -4.99 -6.66
C ILE A 398 33.57 -4.70 -5.54
N ASN A 399 32.28 -4.89 -5.83
CA ASN A 399 31.23 -4.70 -4.84
C ASN A 399 31.04 -5.99 -4.02
N GLN A 400 31.44 -5.95 -2.75
CA GLN A 400 31.32 -7.08 -1.82
C GLN A 400 29.96 -7.13 -1.09
N MET A 401 29.00 -6.25 -1.43
CA MET A 401 27.71 -6.17 -0.76
C MET A 401 26.66 -7.13 -1.33
N TRP A 402 26.65 -8.38 -0.85
CA TRP A 402 25.70 -9.41 -1.29
C TRP A 402 24.24 -9.22 -0.80
N ILE A 403 23.95 -8.22 0.06
CA ILE A 403 22.61 -8.01 0.64
C ILE A 403 21.84 -6.88 -0.06
N LEU A 404 21.24 -7.21 -1.20
CA LEU A 404 20.32 -6.36 -1.96
C LEU A 404 19.11 -5.89 -1.11
N LYS A 405 18.58 -4.70 -1.41
CA LYS A 405 17.37 -4.14 -0.78
C LYS A 405 16.09 -4.61 -1.47
N ASN A 406 16.10 -4.78 -2.80
CA ASN A 406 14.97 -5.29 -3.58
C ASN A 406 15.41 -5.77 -4.99
N SER A 407 14.49 -6.34 -5.77
CA SER A 407 14.80 -6.90 -7.10
C SER A 407 15.09 -5.86 -8.20
N LYS A 408 14.71 -4.58 -8.05
CA LYS A 408 15.09 -3.54 -9.02
C LYS A 408 16.59 -3.31 -9.06
N GLU A 409 17.23 -3.28 -7.89
CA GLU A 409 18.66 -3.12 -7.71
C GLU A 409 19.46 -4.22 -8.44
N LEU A 410 18.95 -5.47 -8.42
CA LEU A 410 19.50 -6.56 -9.22
C LEU A 410 19.32 -6.33 -10.73
N LEU A 411 18.11 -5.91 -11.16
CA LEU A 411 17.82 -5.63 -12.57
C LEU A 411 18.57 -4.41 -13.11
N GLU A 412 18.93 -3.47 -12.26
CA GLU A 412 19.75 -2.29 -12.57
C GLU A 412 21.22 -2.69 -12.70
N HIS A 413 21.76 -3.50 -11.77
CA HIS A 413 23.11 -4.07 -11.90
C HIS A 413 23.26 -4.97 -13.14
N LEU A 414 22.28 -5.85 -13.43
CA LEU A 414 22.29 -6.73 -14.62
C LEU A 414 22.18 -5.95 -15.94
N LYS A 415 21.64 -4.73 -15.93
CA LYS A 415 21.60 -3.81 -17.09
C LYS A 415 22.86 -2.95 -17.23
N SER A 416 23.80 -3.00 -16.28
CA SER A 416 25.05 -2.26 -16.38
C SER A 416 25.94 -2.83 -17.49
N SER A 417 26.73 -1.95 -18.13
CA SER A 417 27.65 -2.29 -19.23
C SER A 417 28.79 -3.25 -18.85
N HIS A 418 28.93 -3.57 -17.55
CA HIS A 418 29.87 -4.58 -17.07
C HIS A 418 29.37 -6.01 -17.30
N PHE A 419 28.05 -6.26 -17.18
CA PHE A 419 27.49 -7.60 -17.41
C PHE A 419 27.28 -7.93 -18.89
N SER A 420 26.99 -6.94 -19.74
CA SER A 420 26.80 -7.16 -21.18
C SER A 420 28.09 -7.53 -21.95
N ARG A 421 29.24 -7.57 -21.27
CA ARG A 421 30.53 -8.03 -21.81
C ARG A 421 30.93 -9.45 -21.39
N VAL A 422 30.15 -10.11 -20.52
CA VAL A 422 30.37 -11.52 -20.17
C VAL A 422 29.74 -12.37 -21.28
N HIS A 423 30.57 -12.94 -22.16
CA HIS A 423 30.10 -13.72 -23.31
C HIS A 423 30.19 -15.25 -23.13
N SER A 424 30.90 -15.72 -22.11
CA SER A 424 30.88 -17.10 -21.64
C SER A 424 31.35 -17.20 -20.18
N ILE A 425 31.03 -18.34 -19.56
CA ILE A 425 31.86 -18.99 -18.53
C ILE A 425 32.38 -20.27 -19.20
#